data_AF-A0ABD2X1T9-F1
#
_entry.id   AF-A0ABD2X1T9-F1
#
_cell.length_a   1.000
_cell.length_b   1.000
_cell.length_c   1.000
_cell.angle_alpha   90.00
_cell.angle_beta   90.00
_cell.angle_gamma   90.00
#
_symmetry.space_group_name_H-M   'P 1'
#
loop_
_entity.id
_entity.type
_entity.pdbx_description
1 polymer ?
#
loop_
_entity_poly.entity_id
_entity_poly.type
_entity_poly.pdbx_seq_one_letter_code
_entity_poly.pdbx_strand_id
1 'polypeptide(L)'
;MQAIRLQLQTHNCNFVNLTSIYAQSIRWKRKPIWLPTAKTKVFRVTQRPKIPEEEFLKIKNLYNVYRTSMKSIRLLFLQIGEASQVQEDKGLKQKEMEEDYHRCFALNEEWNKKIAEEREVRLQQERKQKLERIKNTKVKVASKLKKLEEEADAIVKGAKLLAPTFITRDNIDEAIEAALANKVNYNKALNPDGTWFIEKPVNPNPSAPIVDASIKDEQKKIKLNL
;
A
#
# COMPACT_ATOMS: atom_id res chain seq x y z
N MET A 1 51.94 22.71 15.60
CA MET A 1 51.83 22.39 14.15
C MET A 1 53.16 21.74 13.78
N GLN A 2 53.35 20.44 13.59
CA GLN A 2 52.50 19.33 13.18
C GLN A 2 53.02 18.07 13.91
N ALA A 3 52.13 17.29 14.52
CA ALA A 3 52.52 16.02 15.12
C ALA A 3 52.68 14.97 14.02
N ILE A 4 53.88 14.39 13.92
CA ILE A 4 54.20 13.28 13.02
C ILE A 4 53.38 12.07 13.47
N ARG A 5 52.35 11.75 12.69
CA ARG A 5 51.45 10.63 12.89
C ARG A 5 52.21 9.35 12.52
N LEU A 6 52.74 8.65 13.51
CA LEU A 6 53.20 7.26 13.34
C LEU A 6 52.00 6.41 12.92
N GLN A 7 51.90 6.13 11.63
CA GLN A 7 50.97 5.14 11.10
C GLN A 7 51.46 3.76 11.54
N LEU A 8 50.94 3.28 12.66
CA LEU A 8 50.95 1.85 12.95
C LEU A 8 50.12 1.19 11.84
N GLN A 9 50.80 0.54 10.89
CA GLN A 9 50.18 -0.44 10.01
C GLN A 9 49.68 -1.58 10.88
N THR A 10 48.46 -1.45 11.38
CA THR A 10 47.70 -2.60 11.85
C THR A 10 47.41 -3.44 10.60
N HIS A 11 48.16 -4.53 10.44
CA HIS A 11 47.75 -5.60 9.55
C HIS A 11 46.43 -6.15 10.08
N ASN A 12 45.32 -5.55 9.63
CA ASN A 12 43.97 -6.03 9.82
C ASN A 12 43.86 -7.43 9.25
N CYS A 13 44.14 -8.43 10.08
CA CYS A 13 43.68 -9.77 9.86
C CYS A 13 42.17 -9.73 10.14
N ASN A 14 41.40 -9.47 9.09
CA ASN A 14 39.95 -9.61 9.09
C ASN A 14 39.57 -11.02 9.56
N PHE A 15 39.28 -11.17 10.86
CA PHE A 15 38.58 -12.33 11.38
C PHE A 15 37.27 -11.82 11.95
N VAL A 16 36.34 -11.56 11.03
CA VAL A 16 34.99 -11.11 11.34
C VAL A 16 34.32 -12.19 12.22
N ASN A 17 33.88 -11.75 13.40
CA ASN A 17 32.99 -12.50 14.28
C ASN A 17 31.67 -12.77 13.53
N LEU A 18 31.46 -14.01 13.07
CA LEU A 18 30.15 -14.48 12.60
C LEU A 18 29.50 -15.31 13.73
N THR A 19 28.90 -14.63 14.70
CA THR A 19 27.92 -15.25 15.61
C THR A 19 26.53 -15.13 14.99
N SER A 20 26.32 -15.80 13.85
CA SER A 20 25.00 -16.08 13.30
C SER A 20 24.78 -17.58 13.37
N ILE A 21 23.62 -18.02 13.85
CA ILE A 21 23.23 -19.44 13.94
C ILE A 21 23.23 -20.11 12.54
N TYR A 22 23.19 -19.31 11.46
CA TYR A 22 23.29 -19.74 10.06
C TYR A 22 24.71 -19.67 9.48
N ALA A 23 25.68 -19.14 10.23
CA ALA A 23 27.09 -19.15 9.83
C ALA A 23 27.75 -20.43 10.32
N GLN A 24 27.51 -21.55 9.62
CA GLN A 24 28.44 -22.67 9.72
C GLN A 24 29.81 -22.16 9.23
N SER A 25 30.75 -21.97 10.15
CA SER A 25 32.15 -21.80 9.78
C SER A 25 32.59 -23.10 9.11
N ILE A 26 32.51 -23.14 7.79
CA ILE A 26 33.12 -24.18 6.98
C ILE A 26 34.58 -24.19 7.42
N ARG A 27 35.04 -25.28 8.03
CA ARG A 27 36.39 -25.36 8.59
C ARG A 27 37.36 -25.68 7.45
N TRP A 28 37.47 -24.79 6.45
CA TRP A 28 38.18 -25.02 5.17
C TRP A 28 39.64 -25.50 5.33
N LYS A 29 40.27 -25.29 6.49
CA LYS A 29 41.65 -25.69 6.76
C LYS A 29 41.85 -27.14 7.24
N ARG A 30 40.81 -27.88 7.63
CA ARG A 30 40.94 -29.27 8.13
C ARG A 30 40.10 -30.25 7.32
N LYS A 31 40.55 -31.50 7.24
CA LYS A 31 39.78 -32.59 6.65
C LYS A 31 38.51 -32.83 7.47
N PRO A 32 37.32 -32.92 6.85
CA PRO A 32 36.08 -33.19 7.56
C PRO A 32 36.04 -34.65 8.06
N ILE A 33 35.23 -34.93 9.08
CA ILE A 33 35.18 -36.23 9.77
C ILE A 33 34.82 -37.39 8.81
N TRP A 34 33.97 -37.14 7.82
CA TRP A 34 33.53 -38.15 6.84
C TRP A 34 34.57 -38.45 5.75
N LEU A 35 35.63 -37.66 5.63
CA LEU A 35 36.68 -37.91 4.64
C LEU A 35 37.64 -38.98 5.18
N PRO A 36 37.93 -40.05 4.42
CA PRO A 36 38.85 -41.07 4.87
C PRO A 36 40.26 -40.51 5.07
N THR A 37 41.01 -41.14 5.96
CA THR A 37 42.44 -40.86 6.13
C THR A 37 43.19 -41.21 4.84
N ALA A 38 44.25 -40.45 4.54
CA ALA A 38 45.05 -40.75 3.35
C ALA A 38 45.72 -42.12 3.50
N LYS A 39 45.78 -42.92 2.43
CA LYS A 39 46.38 -44.28 2.44
C LYS A 39 47.76 -44.33 3.10
N THR A 40 48.58 -43.30 2.89
CA THR A 40 49.93 -43.15 3.48
C THR A 40 49.94 -42.90 5.00
N LYS A 41 48.81 -42.54 5.60
CA LYS A 41 48.65 -42.21 7.02
C LYS A 41 47.83 -43.25 7.78
N VAL A 42 47.11 -44.16 7.11
CA VAL A 42 46.27 -45.20 7.73
C VAL A 42 47.09 -46.07 8.69
N PHE A 43 48.29 -46.48 8.28
CA PHE A 43 49.15 -47.39 9.04
C PHE A 43 50.42 -46.72 9.59
N ARG A 44 50.52 -45.39 9.49
CA ARG A 44 51.71 -44.66 9.95
C ARG A 44 51.69 -44.51 11.46
N VAL A 45 52.50 -45.29 12.16
CA VAL A 45 52.76 -45.11 13.60
C VAL A 45 53.80 -44.01 13.79
N THR A 46 53.46 -42.96 14.55
CA THR A 46 54.41 -41.89 14.89
C THR A 46 55.41 -42.39 15.93
N GLN A 47 56.69 -42.38 15.57
CA GLN A 47 57.76 -42.70 16.52
C GLN A 47 57.90 -41.57 17.53
N ARG A 48 57.96 -41.92 18.81
CA ARG A 48 58.22 -40.93 19.88
C ARG A 48 59.72 -40.62 19.92
N PRO A 49 60.11 -39.35 20.12
CA PRO A 49 61.52 -39.03 20.34
C PRO A 49 62.00 -39.70 21.62
N LYS A 50 63.22 -40.26 21.58
CA LYS A 50 63.89 -40.80 22.78
C LYS A 50 64.59 -39.64 23.48
N ILE A 51 64.12 -39.32 24.68
CA ILE A 51 64.67 -38.26 25.53
C ILE A 51 65.41 -38.95 26.69
N PRO A 52 66.61 -38.49 27.08
CA PRO A 52 67.29 -38.97 28.28
C PRO A 52 66.40 -38.82 29.53
N GLU A 53 66.50 -39.76 30.46
CA GLU A 53 65.63 -39.78 31.64
C GLU A 53 65.85 -38.56 32.55
N GLU A 54 67.10 -38.13 32.71
CA GLU A 54 67.46 -36.94 33.49
C GLU A 54 66.78 -35.67 32.96
N GLU A 55 66.82 -35.46 31.64
CA GLU A 55 66.16 -34.33 30.98
C GLU A 55 64.64 -34.38 31.16
N PHE A 56 64.05 -35.57 31.00
CA PHE A 56 62.61 -35.75 31.18
C PHE A 56 62.16 -35.38 32.60
N LEU A 57 62.89 -35.84 33.62
CA LEU A 57 62.61 -35.50 35.02
C LEU A 57 62.76 -34.00 35.28
N LYS A 58 63.80 -33.37 34.72
CA LYS A 58 64.01 -31.93 34.86
C LYS A 58 62.88 -31.13 34.20
N ILE A 59 62.50 -31.49 32.97
CA ILE A 59 61.38 -30.88 32.24
C ILE A 59 60.09 -31.01 33.05
N LYS A 60 59.78 -32.21 33.57
CA LYS A 60 58.60 -32.45 34.40
C LYS A 60 58.56 -31.52 35.62
N ASN A 61 59.69 -31.39 36.34
CA ASN A 61 59.79 -30.54 37.51
C ASN A 61 59.60 -29.05 37.16
N LEU A 62 60.23 -28.56 36.09
CA LEU A 62 60.07 -27.19 35.61
C LEU A 62 58.61 -26.89 35.22
N TYR A 63 57.96 -27.82 34.51
CA TYR A 63 56.54 -27.68 34.16
C TYR A 63 55.64 -27.62 35.40
N ASN A 64 55.93 -28.42 36.43
CA ASN A 64 55.15 -28.41 37.67
C ASN A 64 55.28 -27.08 38.40
N VAL A 65 56.50 -26.56 38.53
CA VAL A 65 56.78 -25.25 39.15
C VAL A 65 56.07 -24.14 38.36
N TYR A 66 56.26 -24.10 37.04
CA TYR A 66 55.64 -23.10 36.17
C TYR A 66 54.11 -23.14 36.21
N ARG A 67 53.50 -24.33 36.15
CA ARG A 67 52.04 -24.44 36.20
C ARG A 67 51.47 -24.01 37.54
N THR A 68 52.20 -24.27 38.63
CA THR A 68 51.80 -23.84 39.96
C THR A 68 51.85 -22.32 40.08
N SER A 69 52.92 -21.68 39.63
CA SER A 69 53.04 -20.21 39.64
C SER A 69 52.03 -19.53 38.71
N MET A 70 51.79 -20.08 37.52
CA MET A 70 50.77 -19.53 36.61
C MET A 70 49.35 -19.71 37.17
N LYS A 71 49.10 -20.80 37.90
CA LYS A 71 47.81 -21.02 38.57
C LYS A 71 47.58 -20.01 39.69
N SER A 72 48.58 -19.67 40.49
CA SER A 72 48.43 -18.65 41.53
C SER A 72 48.16 -17.26 40.95
N ILE A 73 48.86 -16.88 39.88
CA ILE A 73 48.60 -15.61 39.16
C ILE A 73 47.16 -15.56 38.63
N ARG A 74 46.67 -16.65 38.03
CA ARG A 74 45.29 -16.73 37.54
C ARG A 74 44.28 -16.51 38.67
N LEU A 75 44.48 -17.16 39.81
CA LEU A 75 43.57 -17.03 40.96
C LEU A 75 43.55 -15.59 41.48
N LEU A 76 44.70 -14.93 41.53
CA LEU A 76 44.80 -13.52 41.90
C LEU A 76 44.01 -12.61 40.94
N PHE A 77 44.10 -12.84 39.63
CA PHE A 77 43.30 -12.07 38.67
C PHE A 77 41.79 -12.34 38.79
N LEU A 78 41.39 -13.58 39.11
CA LEU A 78 39.98 -13.89 39.39
C LEU A 78 39.48 -13.11 40.60
N GLN A 79 40.25 -13.08 41.69
CA GLN A 79 39.90 -12.31 42.89
C GLN A 79 39.78 -10.81 42.61
N ILE A 80 40.69 -10.24 41.82
CA ILE A 80 40.61 -8.84 41.40
C ILE A 80 39.34 -8.60 40.56
N GLY A 81 39.02 -9.51 39.64
CA GLY A 81 37.80 -9.43 38.83
C GLY A 81 36.53 -9.48 39.68
N GLU A 82 36.46 -10.40 40.66
CA GLU A 82 35.35 -10.51 41.60
C GLU A 82 35.21 -9.25 42.46
N ALA A 83 36.30 -8.73 43.02
CA ALA A 83 36.29 -7.48 43.80
C ALA A 83 35.82 -6.28 42.97
N SER A 84 36.17 -6.22 41.68
CA SER A 84 35.71 -5.17 40.77
C SER A 84 34.22 -5.26 40.44
N GLN A 85 33.60 -6.46 40.49
CA GLN A 85 32.17 -6.63 40.22
C GLN A 85 31.28 -6.24 41.39
N VAL A 86 31.80 -6.28 42.62
CA VAL A 86 31.01 -6.06 43.85
C VAL A 86 30.72 -4.58 44.13
N GLN A 87 31.35 -3.63 43.42
CA GLN A 87 31.22 -2.18 43.70
C GLN A 87 30.02 -1.48 43.05
N GLU A 88 29.13 -2.19 42.35
CA GLU A 88 27.91 -1.58 41.84
C GLU A 88 26.80 -1.66 42.90
N ASP A 89 26.55 -0.55 43.61
CA ASP A 89 25.42 -0.41 44.52
C ASP A 89 24.10 -0.51 43.74
N LYS A 90 23.60 -1.74 43.61
CA LYS A 90 22.36 -2.06 42.86
C LYS A 90 21.18 -1.21 43.30
N GLY A 91 21.12 -0.85 44.59
CA GLY A 91 20.06 0.00 45.13
C GLY A 91 20.12 1.45 44.67
N LEU A 92 21.30 2.02 44.42
CA LEU A 92 21.42 3.38 43.88
C LEU A 92 21.05 3.41 42.40
N LYS A 93 21.56 2.46 41.62
CA LYS A 93 21.21 2.33 40.19
C LYS A 93 19.72 2.13 39.97
N GLN A 94 19.06 1.35 40.82
CA GLN A 94 17.62 1.12 40.68
C GLN A 94 16.82 2.39 40.95
N LYS A 95 17.21 3.20 41.95
CA LYS A 95 16.57 4.50 42.21
C LYS A 95 16.75 5.46 41.05
N GLU A 96 17.97 5.56 40.51
CA GLU A 96 18.25 6.38 39.33
C GLU A 96 17.40 5.96 38.13
N MET A 97 17.23 4.65 37.90
CA MET A 97 16.37 4.12 36.83
C MET A 97 14.89 4.45 37.04
N GLU A 98 14.39 4.36 38.27
CA GLU A 98 13.01 4.72 38.60
C GLU A 98 12.76 6.22 38.40
N GLU A 99 13.70 7.07 38.82
CA GLU A 99 13.64 8.52 38.60
C GLU A 99 13.69 8.90 37.12
N ASP A 100 14.53 8.25 36.33
CA ASP A 100 14.57 8.41 34.87
C ASP A 100 13.25 7.98 34.22
N TYR A 101 12.70 6.84 34.65
CA TYR A 101 11.42 6.34 34.15
C TYR A 101 10.30 7.35 34.38
N HIS A 102 10.20 7.90 35.60
CA HIS A 102 9.20 8.91 35.92
C HIS A 102 9.35 10.18 35.09
N ARG A 103 10.59 10.64 34.84
CA ARG A 103 10.87 11.80 33.97
C ARG A 103 10.44 11.55 32.53
N CYS A 104 10.80 10.41 31.96
CA CYS A 104 10.41 10.04 30.60
C CYS A 104 8.89 9.90 30.46
N PHE A 105 8.23 9.34 31.48
CA PHE A 105 6.79 9.18 31.48
C PHE A 105 6.06 10.53 31.48
N ALA A 106 6.48 11.48 32.32
CA ALA A 106 5.91 12.83 32.35
C ALA A 106 6.06 13.55 31.00
N LEU A 107 7.22 13.48 30.37
CA LEU A 107 7.45 14.06 29.03
C LEU A 107 6.53 13.45 27.96
N ASN A 108 6.32 12.13 28.01
CA ASN A 108 5.40 11.46 27.10
C ASN A 108 3.95 11.91 27.31
N GLU A 109 3.51 12.09 28.55
CA GLU A 109 2.17 12.60 28.83
C GLU A 109 1.97 14.02 28.30
N GLU A 110 2.94 14.90 28.49
CA GLU A 110 2.89 16.26 27.95
C GLU A 110 2.83 16.26 26.42
N TRP A 111 3.61 15.41 25.77
CA TRP A 111 3.60 15.29 24.32
C TRP A 111 2.27 14.72 23.80
N ASN A 112 1.73 13.71 24.46
CA ASN A 112 0.43 13.14 24.13
C ASN A 112 -0.70 14.17 24.27
N LYS A 113 -0.66 15.03 25.30
CA LYS A 113 -1.62 16.13 25.48
C LYS A 113 -1.57 17.11 24.30
N LYS A 114 -0.37 17.56 23.91
CA LYS A 114 -0.18 18.46 22.75
C LYS A 114 -0.71 17.84 21.45
N ILE A 115 -0.40 16.57 21.20
CA ILE A 115 -0.91 15.86 20.01
C ILE A 115 -2.44 15.68 20.04
N ALA A 116 -3.01 15.45 21.22
CA ALA A 116 -4.46 15.33 21.38
C ALA A 116 -5.17 16.64 20.99
N GLU A 117 -4.66 17.78 21.44
CA GLU A 117 -5.17 19.11 21.08
C GLU A 117 -5.11 19.35 19.57
N GLU A 118 -3.96 19.07 18.93
CA GLU A 118 -3.82 19.18 17.47
C GLU A 118 -4.79 18.26 16.71
N ARG A 119 -5.00 17.04 17.23
CA ARG A 119 -5.93 16.08 16.66
C ARG A 119 -7.37 16.57 16.73
N GLU A 120 -7.77 17.18 17.83
CA GLU A 120 -9.12 17.75 17.98
C GLU A 120 -9.37 18.88 16.99
N VAL A 121 -8.40 19.78 16.80
CA VAL A 121 -8.50 20.86 15.81
C VAL A 121 -8.70 20.28 14.40
N ARG A 122 -7.89 19.28 14.02
CA ARG A 122 -8.03 18.60 12.72
C ARG A 122 -9.40 17.93 12.57
N LEU A 123 -9.86 17.19 13.59
CA LEU A 123 -11.16 16.52 13.55
C LEU A 123 -12.32 17.51 13.44
N GLN A 124 -12.24 18.67 14.09
CA GLN A 124 -13.24 19.72 13.94
C GLN A 124 -13.30 20.26 12.50
N GLN A 125 -12.14 20.45 11.85
CA GLN A 125 -12.07 20.87 10.44
C GLN A 125 -12.66 19.80 9.51
N GLU A 126 -12.30 18.53 9.71
CA GLU A 126 -12.84 17.41 8.92
C GLU A 126 -14.38 17.30 9.06
N ARG A 127 -14.91 17.49 10.28
CA ARG A 127 -16.35 17.53 10.53
C ARG A 127 -17.04 18.67 9.76
N LYS A 128 -16.45 19.88 9.77
CA LYS A 128 -16.97 21.03 9.01
C LYS A 128 -17.00 20.73 7.50
N GLN A 129 -15.90 20.24 6.95
CA GLN A 129 -15.83 19.86 5.53
C GLN A 129 -16.84 18.76 5.17
N LYS A 130 -17.03 17.77 6.04
CA LYS A 130 -18.02 16.70 5.83
C LYS A 130 -19.44 17.26 5.80
N LEU A 131 -19.78 18.19 6.69
CA LEU A 131 -21.08 18.85 6.70
C LEU A 131 -21.33 19.66 5.42
N GLU A 132 -20.33 20.40 4.94
CA GLU A 132 -20.41 21.13 3.67
C GLU A 132 -20.60 20.21 2.47
N ARG A 133 -19.82 19.11 2.42
CA ARG A 133 -19.99 18.09 1.37
C ARG A 133 -21.40 17.53 1.37
N ILE A 134 -21.93 17.16 2.55
CA ILE A 134 -23.30 16.63 2.68
C ILE A 134 -24.32 17.65 2.17
N LYS A 135 -24.22 18.93 2.56
CA LYS A 135 -25.10 20.00 2.07
C LYS A 135 -25.05 20.12 0.55
N ASN A 136 -23.85 20.15 -0.03
CA ASN A 136 -23.66 20.25 -1.47
C ASN A 136 -24.24 19.04 -2.23
N THR A 137 -24.06 17.82 -1.71
CA THR A 137 -24.70 16.63 -2.28
C THR A 137 -26.22 16.70 -2.20
N LYS A 138 -26.80 17.16 -1.08
CA LYS A 138 -28.26 17.30 -0.96
C LYS A 138 -28.82 18.27 -2.00
N VAL A 139 -28.17 19.42 -2.19
CA VAL A 139 -28.57 20.41 -3.22
C VAL A 139 -28.47 19.82 -4.62
N LYS A 140 -27.37 19.12 -4.94
CA LYS A 140 -27.18 18.47 -6.26
C LYS A 140 -28.21 17.36 -6.52
N VAL A 141 -28.56 16.58 -5.50
CA VAL A 141 -29.57 15.52 -5.63
C VAL A 141 -30.94 16.15 -5.84
N ALA A 142 -31.30 17.17 -5.05
CA ALA A 142 -32.57 17.87 -5.20
C ALA A 142 -32.72 18.51 -6.59
N SER A 143 -31.67 19.13 -7.15
CA SER A 143 -31.73 19.71 -8.48
C SER A 143 -31.85 18.66 -9.58
N LYS A 144 -31.17 17.52 -9.46
CA LYS A 144 -31.31 16.39 -10.39
C LYS A 144 -32.70 15.79 -10.36
N LEU A 145 -33.27 15.61 -9.18
CA LEU A 145 -34.63 15.07 -9.03
C LEU A 145 -35.66 16.00 -9.67
N LYS A 146 -35.55 17.32 -9.45
CA LYS A 146 -36.43 18.31 -10.11
C LYS A 146 -36.35 18.24 -11.64
N LYS A 147 -35.15 18.15 -12.20
CA LYS A 147 -34.98 18.01 -13.65
C LYS A 147 -35.63 16.74 -14.19
N LEU A 148 -35.46 15.62 -13.48
CA LEU A 148 -36.05 14.34 -13.88
C LEU A 148 -37.57 14.40 -13.81
N GLU A 149 -38.13 15.05 -12.79
CA GLU A 149 -39.57 15.30 -12.66
C GLU A 149 -40.10 16.16 -13.81
N GLU A 150 -39.40 17.26 -14.15
CA GLU A 150 -39.73 18.13 -15.29
C GLU A 150 -39.68 17.37 -16.63
N GLU A 151 -38.66 16.55 -16.86
CA GLU A 151 -38.51 15.70 -18.04
C GLU A 151 -39.64 14.66 -18.13
N ALA A 152 -39.96 13.99 -17.02
CA ALA A 152 -41.05 13.02 -16.96
C ALA A 152 -42.40 13.68 -17.25
N ASP A 153 -42.66 14.86 -16.68
CA ASP A 153 -43.87 15.63 -16.93
C ASP A 153 -43.98 16.07 -18.39
N ALA A 154 -42.87 16.48 -19.01
CA ALA A 154 -42.84 16.83 -20.43
C ALA A 154 -43.21 15.63 -21.32
N ILE A 155 -42.67 14.45 -21.01
CA ILE A 155 -42.99 13.19 -21.71
C ILE A 155 -44.48 12.86 -21.55
N VAL A 156 -45.01 12.92 -20.32
CA VAL A 156 -46.42 12.62 -20.04
C VAL A 156 -47.34 13.61 -20.75
N LYS A 157 -47.01 14.92 -20.77
CA LYS A 157 -47.77 15.93 -21.51
C LYS A 157 -47.76 15.64 -23.01
N GLY A 158 -46.60 15.33 -23.59
CA GLY A 158 -46.49 14.93 -25.00
C GLY A 158 -47.33 13.70 -25.33
N ALA A 159 -47.30 12.68 -24.48
CA ALA A 159 -48.12 11.48 -24.64
C ALA A 159 -49.62 11.78 -24.56
N LYS A 160 -50.07 12.67 -23.65
CA LYS A 160 -51.47 13.09 -23.55
C LYS A 160 -51.96 13.82 -24.80
N LEU A 161 -51.12 14.62 -25.44
CA LEU A 161 -51.44 15.29 -26.70
C LEU A 161 -51.57 14.31 -27.88
N LEU A 162 -50.79 13.22 -27.86
CA LEU A 162 -50.86 12.16 -28.88
C LEU A 162 -51.94 11.11 -28.60
N ALA A 163 -52.40 10.98 -27.35
CA ALA A 163 -53.45 10.03 -26.98
C ALA A 163 -54.72 10.09 -27.86
N PRO A 164 -55.28 11.27 -28.23
CA PRO A 164 -56.47 11.33 -29.08
C PRO A 164 -56.21 10.94 -30.54
N THR A 165 -54.97 10.89 -31.01
CA THR A 165 -54.66 10.47 -32.40
C THR A 165 -54.51 8.96 -32.55
N PHE A 166 -54.59 8.19 -31.46
CA PHE A 166 -54.55 6.73 -31.52
C PHE A 166 -55.87 6.14 -32.02
N ILE A 167 -55.74 5.07 -32.82
CA ILE A 167 -56.89 4.35 -33.37
C ILE A 167 -57.52 3.50 -32.26
N THR A 168 -58.74 3.84 -31.87
CA THR A 168 -59.58 3.05 -30.95
C THR A 168 -60.52 2.14 -31.74
N ARG A 169 -61.22 1.21 -31.05
CA ARG A 169 -62.19 0.29 -31.69
C ARG A 169 -63.28 1.01 -32.49
N ASP A 170 -63.62 2.22 -32.06
CA ASP A 170 -64.70 3.01 -32.65
C ASP A 170 -64.25 3.76 -33.92
N ASN A 171 -62.95 4.02 -34.09
CA ASN A 171 -62.36 4.78 -35.20
C ASN A 171 -61.53 3.89 -36.16
N ILE A 172 -61.79 2.57 -36.20
CA ILE A 172 -60.99 1.65 -37.02
C ILE A 172 -61.31 1.83 -38.51
N ASP A 173 -62.59 1.81 -38.88
CA ASP A 173 -63.00 1.79 -40.29
C ASP A 173 -62.63 3.12 -40.99
N GLU A 174 -62.89 4.26 -40.33
CA GLU A 174 -62.51 5.59 -40.82
C GLU A 174 -60.98 5.73 -41.01
N ALA A 175 -60.18 5.19 -40.07
CA ALA A 175 -58.73 5.22 -40.19
C ALA A 175 -58.20 4.35 -41.34
N ILE A 176 -58.83 3.20 -41.62
CA ILE A 176 -58.49 2.33 -42.75
C ILE A 176 -58.75 3.06 -44.07
N GLU A 177 -59.92 3.68 -44.22
CA GLU A 177 -60.26 4.44 -45.43
C GLU A 177 -59.30 5.62 -45.64
N ALA A 178 -58.99 6.38 -44.59
CA ALA A 178 -58.04 7.49 -44.64
C ALA A 178 -56.62 7.03 -45.03
N ALA A 179 -56.18 5.87 -44.56
CA ALA A 179 -54.88 5.30 -44.90
C ALA A 179 -54.80 4.79 -46.34
N LEU A 180 -55.88 4.20 -46.86
CA LEU A 180 -55.98 3.80 -48.26
C LEU A 180 -56.02 5.00 -49.20
N ALA A 181 -56.70 6.08 -48.80
CA ALA A 181 -56.78 7.32 -49.55
C ALA A 181 -55.46 8.10 -49.57
N ASN A 182 -54.72 8.13 -48.44
CA ASN A 182 -53.50 8.92 -48.28
C ASN A 182 -52.25 8.04 -48.19
N LYS A 183 -51.60 7.79 -49.33
CA LYS A 183 -50.31 7.09 -49.37
C LYS A 183 -49.16 8.01 -48.93
N VAL A 184 -48.55 7.72 -47.78
CA VAL A 184 -47.36 8.45 -47.28
C VAL A 184 -46.07 7.81 -47.81
N ASN A 185 -45.19 8.61 -48.42
CA ASN A 185 -43.85 8.17 -48.86
C ASN A 185 -42.78 8.52 -47.81
N TYR A 186 -42.03 7.53 -47.35
CA TYR A 186 -40.91 7.71 -46.41
C TYR A 186 -39.53 7.65 -47.10
N ASN A 187 -39.47 7.45 -48.43
CA ASN A 187 -38.22 7.39 -49.17
C ASN A 187 -37.46 8.71 -49.09
N LYS A 188 -36.27 8.67 -48.50
CA LYS A 188 -35.33 9.79 -48.42
C LYS A 188 -33.93 9.26 -48.65
N ALA A 189 -33.17 9.94 -49.49
CA ALA A 189 -31.75 9.63 -49.73
C ALA A 189 -30.88 10.66 -49.01
N LEU A 190 -29.75 10.23 -48.46
CA LEU A 190 -28.77 11.11 -47.82
C LEU A 190 -27.66 11.42 -48.82
N ASN A 191 -27.46 12.71 -49.12
CA ASN A 191 -26.36 13.15 -49.96
C ASN A 191 -25.03 13.15 -49.15
N PRO A 192 -23.88 13.09 -49.83
CA PRO A 192 -22.56 13.21 -49.18
C PRO A 192 -22.39 14.49 -48.36
N ASP A 193 -23.08 15.57 -48.75
CA ASP A 193 -23.08 16.87 -48.06
C ASP A 193 -23.93 16.89 -46.77
N GLY A 194 -24.53 15.75 -46.38
CA GLY A 194 -25.39 15.62 -45.21
C GLY A 194 -26.82 16.16 -45.40
N THR A 195 -27.20 16.55 -46.63
CA THR A 195 -28.56 16.99 -46.95
C THR A 195 -29.45 15.82 -47.34
N TRP A 196 -30.70 15.83 -46.86
CA TRP A 196 -31.70 14.82 -47.20
C TRP A 196 -32.43 15.21 -48.50
N PHE A 197 -32.37 14.34 -49.51
CA PHE A 197 -33.22 14.41 -50.69
C PHE A 197 -34.53 13.65 -50.40
N ILE A 198 -35.67 14.34 -50.52
CA ILE A 198 -37.00 13.78 -50.26
C ILE A 198 -37.71 13.61 -51.60
N GLU A 199 -38.10 12.37 -51.93
CA GLU A 199 -38.89 12.09 -53.12
C GLU A 199 -40.29 12.72 -52.99
N LYS A 200 -40.73 13.48 -54.02
CA LYS A 200 -42.06 14.09 -54.02
C LYS A 200 -43.14 12.99 -54.17
N PRO A 201 -44.27 13.07 -53.43
CA PRO A 201 -45.33 12.08 -53.56
C PRO A 201 -46.01 12.16 -54.94
N VAL A 202 -46.32 10.99 -55.51
CA VAL A 202 -46.76 10.84 -56.91
C VAL A 202 -48.27 11.12 -57.12
N ASN A 203 -49.08 11.25 -56.06
CA ASN A 203 -50.52 11.54 -56.19
C ASN A 203 -50.98 12.70 -55.27
N PRO A 204 -51.35 13.86 -55.82
CA PRO A 204 -52.15 14.85 -55.09
C PRO A 204 -53.65 14.58 -55.33
N ASN A 205 -54.36 14.04 -54.34
CA ASN A 205 -55.82 13.98 -54.39
C ASN A 205 -56.39 15.32 -53.84
N PRO A 206 -57.14 16.13 -54.62
CA PRO A 206 -57.48 17.52 -54.26
C PRO A 206 -58.63 17.70 -53.24
N SER A 207 -59.07 16.65 -52.53
CA SER A 207 -60.27 16.72 -51.66
C SER A 207 -60.04 16.37 -50.17
N ALA A 208 -58.81 16.17 -49.72
CA ALA A 208 -58.58 15.99 -48.28
C ALA A 208 -58.49 17.38 -47.60
N PRO A 209 -59.24 17.67 -46.52
CA PRO A 209 -59.04 18.89 -45.76
C PRO A 209 -57.59 18.93 -45.28
N ILE A 210 -56.92 20.03 -45.61
CA ILE A 210 -55.56 20.32 -45.18
C ILE A 210 -55.62 20.40 -43.66
N VAL A 211 -55.31 19.31 -42.96
CA VAL A 211 -55.09 19.36 -41.51
C VAL A 211 -53.75 20.08 -41.33
N ASP A 212 -53.94 21.36 -41.01
CA ASP A 212 -53.02 22.47 -40.87
C ASP A 212 -51.55 22.17 -40.59
N ALA A 213 -50.71 22.86 -41.35
CA ALA A 213 -49.30 23.10 -41.05
C ALA A 213 -49.07 23.66 -39.62
N SER A 214 -50.11 24.18 -38.95
CA SER A 214 -50.08 24.65 -37.56
C SER A 214 -49.61 23.58 -36.55
N ILE A 215 -49.98 22.31 -36.71
CA ILE A 215 -49.59 21.25 -35.74
C ILE A 215 -48.08 20.95 -35.85
N LYS A 216 -47.50 21.07 -37.05
CA LYS A 216 -46.06 20.86 -37.27
C LYS A 216 -45.22 22.03 -36.74
N ASP A 217 -45.73 23.25 -36.79
CA ASP A 217 -45.05 24.44 -36.26
C ASP A 217 -45.08 24.51 -34.72
N GLU A 218 -46.16 24.02 -34.09
CA GLU A 218 -46.23 23.85 -32.63
C GLU A 218 -45.28 22.75 -32.14
N GLN A 219 -45.19 21.62 -32.85
CA GLN A 219 -44.22 20.55 -32.56
C GLN A 219 -42.76 21.00 -32.76
N LYS A 220 -42.49 21.94 -33.67
CA LYS A 220 -41.16 22.55 -33.88
C LYS A 220 -40.79 23.53 -32.76
N LYS A 221 -41.74 24.33 -32.27
CA LYS A 221 -41.52 25.23 -31.12
C LYS A 221 -41.28 24.46 -29.81
N ILE A 222 -41.93 23.32 -29.62
CA ILE A 222 -41.69 22.45 -28.45
C ILE A 222 -40.30 21.80 -28.50
N LYS A 223 -39.80 21.41 -29.68
CA LYS A 223 -38.42 20.90 -29.85
C LYS A 223 -37.33 21.97 -29.72
N LEU A 224 -37.65 23.25 -29.82
CA LEU A 224 -36.69 24.36 -29.70
C LEU A 224 -36.59 24.94 -28.28
N ASN A 225 -37.54 24.62 -27.41
CA ASN A 225 -37.65 25.12 -26.02
C ASN A 225 -37.51 24.01 -24.95
N LEU A 226 -37.12 22.80 -25.35
CA LEU A 226 -36.55 21.73 -24.51
C LEU A 226 -35.03 21.76 -24.68
#